data_AF-A0A0A7DR34-F1
#
_entry.id   AF-A0A0A7DR34-F1
#
_cell.length_a   1.000
_cell.length_b   1.000
_cell.length_c   1.000
_cell.angle_alpha   90.00
_cell.angle_beta   90.00
_cell.angle_gamma   90.00
#
_symmetry.space_group_name_H-M   'P 1'
#
loop_
_entity.id
_entity.type
_entity.pdbx_description
1 polymer ?
#
loop_
_entity_poly.entity_id
_entity_poly.type
_entity_poly.pdbx_seq_one_letter_code
_entity_poly.pdbx_strand_id
1 'polypeptide(L)'
;QEKIQALQVFADQLIGGEHYDAEAIQGKRDQVLDRWANLKDALIENRSKLGEAQTLQQFSRDADEMENWLQEKLQIASDESYKDPANIQSKHQKHQGFEAELAANADRLQALLATGQALIDQKQCAGSEDAVKARLESLASQWETLVAKSAEKSDKLKEASRQQTYNAGVKDIEF
;
A
#
# COMPACT_ATOMS: atom_id res chain seq x y z
N GLN A 1 -5.17 23.45 28.44
CA GLN A 1 -4.16 24.49 28.20
C GLN A 1 -4.41 25.70 29.12
N GLU A 2 -5.64 26.22 29.17
CA GLU A 2 -6.02 27.36 30.05
C GLU A 2 -5.68 27.16 31.54
N LYS A 3 -5.87 25.95 32.10
CA LYS A 3 -5.57 25.71 33.53
C LYS A 3 -4.09 25.82 33.89
N ILE A 4 -3.18 25.37 33.02
CA ILE A 4 -1.72 25.47 33.25
C ILE A 4 -1.28 26.93 33.13
N GLN A 5 -1.79 27.64 32.11
CA GLN A 5 -1.53 29.07 31.94
C GLN A 5 -2.07 29.90 33.12
N ALA A 6 -3.28 29.62 33.59
CA ALA A 6 -3.84 30.29 34.76
C ALA A 6 -3.03 30.04 36.03
N LEU A 7 -2.56 28.81 36.26
CA LEU A 7 -1.67 28.45 37.37
C LEU A 7 -0.31 29.17 37.29
N GLN A 8 0.27 29.25 36.09
CA GLN A 8 1.51 29.97 35.85
C GLN A 8 1.35 31.46 36.14
N VAL A 9 0.34 32.10 35.56
CA VAL A 9 0.05 33.53 35.78
C VAL A 9 -0.19 33.82 37.26
N PHE A 10 -0.91 32.95 37.96
CA PHE A 10 -1.16 33.11 39.40
C PHE A 10 0.11 32.95 40.24
N ALA A 11 0.96 31.97 39.93
CA ALA A 11 2.26 31.81 40.58
C ALA A 11 3.17 33.03 40.35
N ASP A 12 3.21 33.54 39.11
CA ASP A 12 4.01 34.71 38.74
C ASP A 12 3.54 35.98 39.46
N GLN A 13 2.22 36.14 39.67
CA GLN A 13 1.65 37.24 40.46
C GLN A 13 2.07 37.17 41.94
N LEU A 14 2.03 35.98 42.56
CA LEU A 14 2.46 35.80 43.96
C LEU A 14 3.96 36.08 44.14
N ILE A 15 4.78 35.64 43.18
CA ILE A 15 6.23 35.88 43.19
C ILE A 15 6.53 37.37 43.00
N GLY A 16 5.89 38.02 42.03
CA GLY A 16 6.05 39.46 41.77
C GLY A 16 5.55 40.37 42.91
N GLY A 17 4.67 39.85 43.77
CA GLY A 17 4.19 40.51 44.99
C GLY A 17 5.06 40.27 46.23
N GLU A 18 6.27 39.72 46.09
CA GLU A 18 7.20 39.42 47.18
C GLU A 18 6.62 38.50 48.28
N HIS A 19 5.84 37.48 47.87
CA HIS A 19 5.27 36.53 48.82
C HIS A 19 6.37 35.84 49.67
N TYR A 20 6.13 35.67 50.97
CA TYR A 20 7.12 35.16 51.94
C TYR A 20 7.68 33.76 51.59
N ASP A 21 6.93 32.98 50.80
CA ASP A 21 7.28 31.63 50.33
C ASP A 21 7.49 31.57 48.80
N ALA A 22 7.92 32.67 48.19
CA ALA A 22 8.09 32.79 46.74
C ALA A 22 8.99 31.70 46.13
N GLU A 23 10.05 31.29 46.83
CA GLU A 23 10.96 30.24 46.36
C GLU A 23 10.26 28.87 46.23
N ALA A 24 9.43 28.50 47.22
CA ALA A 24 8.67 27.25 47.16
C ALA A 24 7.56 27.30 46.10
N ILE A 25 6.92 28.47 45.91
CA ILE A 25 5.93 28.68 44.84
C ILE A 25 6.59 28.55 43.48
N GLN A 26 7.77 29.14 43.28
CA GLN A 26 8.56 29.03 42.07
C GLN A 26 8.90 27.57 41.78
N GLY A 27 9.45 26.83 42.76
CA GLY A 27 9.78 25.42 42.58
C GLY A 27 8.57 24.56 42.20
N LYS A 28 7.39 24.81 42.79
CA LYS A 28 6.15 24.13 42.42
C LYS A 28 5.67 24.49 41.00
N ARG A 29 5.74 25.76 40.63
CA ARG A 29 5.40 26.23 39.27
C ARG A 29 6.27 25.52 38.25
N ASP A 30 7.59 25.54 38.45
CA ASP A 30 8.56 24.97 37.51
C ASP A 30 8.36 23.45 37.40
N GLN A 31 8.15 22.75 38.51
CA GLN A 31 7.83 21.31 38.49
C GLN A 31 6.54 21.00 37.70
N VAL A 32 5.49 21.81 37.84
CA VAL A 32 4.24 21.62 37.09
C VAL A 32 4.44 21.89 35.60
N LEU A 33 5.18 22.93 35.23
CA LEU A 33 5.50 23.25 33.85
C LEU A 33 6.35 22.15 33.20
N ASP A 34 7.37 21.65 33.87
CA ASP A 34 8.21 20.55 33.40
C ASP A 34 7.39 19.27 33.18
N ARG A 35 6.54 18.89 34.16
CA ARG A 35 5.65 17.73 34.02
C ARG A 35 4.68 17.90 32.85
N TRP A 36 4.16 19.10 32.65
CA TRP A 36 3.26 19.40 31.54
C TRP A 36 3.97 19.34 30.19
N ALA A 37 5.19 19.86 30.09
CA ALA A 37 6.01 19.78 28.88
C ALA A 37 6.31 18.32 28.52
N ASN A 38 6.80 17.54 29.48
CA ASN A 38 7.08 16.11 29.29
C ASN A 38 5.83 15.32 28.88
N LEU A 39 4.67 15.61 29.47
CA LEU A 39 3.41 14.98 29.07
C LEU A 39 3.03 15.34 27.64
N LYS A 40 3.17 16.61 27.24
CA LYS A 40 2.86 17.05 25.88
C LYS A 40 3.76 16.36 24.86
N ASP A 41 5.04 16.25 25.14
CA ASP A 41 6.01 15.57 24.26
C ASP A 41 5.69 14.08 24.14
N ALA A 42 5.39 13.42 25.27
CA ALA A 42 4.96 12.02 25.27
C ALA A 42 3.65 11.79 24.48
N LEU A 43 2.69 12.72 24.55
CA LEU A 43 1.45 12.63 23.77
C LEU A 43 1.69 12.81 22.26
N ILE A 44 2.59 13.72 21.88
CA ILE A 44 2.99 13.92 20.48
C ILE A 44 3.67 12.65 19.95
N GLU A 45 4.62 12.09 20.69
CA GLU A 45 5.31 10.86 20.33
C GLU A 45 4.33 9.68 20.19
N ASN A 46 3.43 9.50 21.16
CA ASN A 46 2.42 8.44 21.12
C ASN A 46 1.49 8.59 19.91
N ARG A 47 1.08 9.83 19.58
CA ARG A 47 0.28 10.09 18.38
C ARG A 47 1.03 9.77 17.09
N SER A 48 2.32 10.07 17.02
CA SER A 48 3.17 9.70 15.87
C SER A 48 3.20 8.18 15.69
N LYS A 49 3.57 7.44 16.73
CA LYS A 49 3.65 5.98 16.72
C LYS A 49 2.32 5.31 16.37
N LEU A 50 1.21 5.86 16.85
CA LEU A 50 -0.12 5.36 16.49
C LEU A 50 -0.43 5.55 15.00
N GLY A 51 -0.08 6.72 14.43
CA GLY A 51 -0.25 6.98 13.00
C GLY A 51 0.63 6.08 12.13
N GLU A 52 1.87 5.83 12.56
CA GLU A 52 2.79 4.89 11.91
C GLU A 52 2.23 3.46 11.91
N ALA A 53 1.79 2.97 13.07
CA ALA A 53 1.19 1.65 13.20
C ALA A 53 -0.09 1.50 12.34
N GLN A 54 -0.93 2.54 12.31
CA GLN A 54 -2.13 2.56 11.47
C GLN A 54 -1.78 2.46 9.98
N THR A 55 -0.77 3.21 9.53
CA THR A 55 -0.34 3.22 8.13
C THR A 55 0.24 1.87 7.72
N LEU A 56 1.08 1.27 8.58
CA LEU A 56 1.64 -0.07 8.35
C LEU A 56 0.55 -1.13 8.27
N GLN A 57 -0.46 -1.09 9.15
CA GLN A 57 -1.60 -2.02 9.09
C GLN A 57 -2.47 -1.83 7.85
N GLN A 58 -2.62 -0.60 7.35
CA GLN A 58 -3.32 -0.37 6.09
C GLN A 58 -2.54 -0.96 4.92
N PHE A 59 -1.24 -0.66 4.83
CA PHE A 59 -0.35 -1.24 3.83
C PHE A 59 -0.40 -2.77 3.81
N SER A 60 -0.31 -3.42 4.98
CA SER A 60 -0.33 -4.89 5.05
C SER A 60 -1.62 -5.48 4.50
N ARG A 61 -2.77 -4.87 4.80
CA ARG A 61 -4.08 -5.32 4.27
C ARG A 61 -4.17 -5.12 2.76
N ASP A 62 -3.77 -3.95 2.28
CA ASP A 62 -3.80 -3.63 0.84
C ASP A 62 -2.86 -4.55 0.05
N ALA A 63 -1.73 -4.92 0.65
CA ALA A 63 -0.78 -5.89 0.10
C ALA A 63 -1.36 -7.31 0.06
N ASP A 64 -1.99 -7.79 1.15
CA ASP A 64 -2.65 -9.10 1.16
C ASP A 64 -3.74 -9.19 0.07
N GLU A 65 -4.55 -8.13 -0.08
CA GLU A 65 -5.58 -8.06 -1.13
C GLU A 65 -4.98 -8.05 -2.54
N MET A 66 -3.86 -7.35 -2.74
CA MET A 66 -3.17 -7.32 -4.02
C MET A 66 -2.52 -8.67 -4.34
N GLU A 67 -1.88 -9.32 -3.38
CA GLU A 67 -1.27 -10.65 -3.54
C GLU A 67 -2.31 -11.69 -3.96
N ASN A 68 -3.46 -11.73 -3.28
CA ASN A 68 -4.54 -12.64 -3.63
C ASN A 68 -5.08 -12.38 -5.04
N TRP A 69 -5.27 -11.11 -5.39
CA TRP A 69 -5.70 -10.72 -6.73
C TRP A 69 -4.68 -11.14 -7.80
N LEU A 70 -3.39 -10.89 -7.57
CA LEU A 70 -2.31 -11.30 -8.47
C LEU A 70 -2.28 -12.82 -8.67
N GLN A 71 -2.43 -13.60 -7.60
CA GLN A 71 -2.46 -15.06 -7.68
C GLN A 71 -3.64 -15.55 -8.54
N GLU A 72 -4.84 -15.02 -8.33
CA GLU A 72 -6.00 -15.36 -9.17
C GLU A 72 -5.76 -15.01 -10.64
N LYS A 73 -5.25 -13.81 -10.93
CA LYS A 73 -5.01 -13.38 -12.32
C LYS A 73 -3.90 -14.17 -12.98
N LEU A 74 -2.85 -14.55 -12.24
CA LEU A 74 -1.78 -15.41 -12.75
C LEU A 74 -2.30 -16.79 -13.16
N GLN A 75 -3.22 -17.37 -12.40
CA GLN A 75 -3.85 -18.64 -12.77
C GLN A 75 -4.62 -18.52 -14.09
N ILE A 76 -5.37 -17.42 -14.29
CA ILE A 76 -6.11 -17.15 -15.53
C ILE A 76 -5.15 -16.91 -16.70
N ALA A 77 -4.10 -16.11 -16.50
CA ALA A 77 -3.11 -15.81 -17.55
C ALA A 77 -2.30 -17.04 -17.96
N SER A 78 -2.11 -18.00 -17.06
CA SER A 78 -1.34 -19.22 -17.30
C SER A 78 -2.15 -20.36 -17.93
N ASP A 79 -3.48 -20.19 -18.07
CA ASP A 79 -4.28 -21.20 -18.78
C ASP A 79 -3.86 -21.28 -20.26
N GLU A 80 -3.86 -22.51 -20.79
CA GLU A 80 -3.51 -22.77 -22.19
C GLU A 80 -4.77 -22.98 -23.05
N SER A 81 -5.86 -22.28 -22.74
CA SER A 81 -7.15 -22.46 -23.42
C SER A 81 -7.10 -22.20 -24.93
N TYR A 82 -6.07 -21.52 -25.43
CA TYR A 82 -5.78 -21.29 -26.85
C TYR A 82 -5.44 -22.57 -27.64
N LYS A 83 -5.05 -23.67 -26.96
CA LYS A 83 -4.77 -24.96 -27.63
C LYS A 83 -6.03 -25.63 -28.18
N ASP A 84 -7.19 -25.29 -27.64
CA ASP A 84 -8.48 -25.76 -28.15
C ASP A 84 -9.06 -24.73 -29.14
N PRO A 85 -9.20 -25.09 -30.44
CA PRO A 85 -9.67 -24.17 -31.47
C PRO A 85 -11.15 -23.81 -31.34
N ALA A 86 -11.92 -24.49 -30.47
CA ALA A 86 -13.31 -24.15 -30.26
C ALA A 86 -13.44 -22.73 -29.67
N ASN A 87 -14.31 -21.93 -30.29
CA ASN A 87 -14.65 -20.58 -29.83
C ASN A 87 -13.44 -19.62 -29.67
N ILE A 88 -12.39 -19.76 -30.49
CA ILE A 88 -11.15 -18.97 -30.33
C ILE A 88 -11.39 -17.45 -30.35
N GLN A 89 -12.35 -16.98 -31.16
CA GLN A 89 -12.71 -15.57 -31.23
C GLN A 89 -13.32 -15.07 -29.90
N SER A 90 -14.15 -15.88 -29.25
CA SER A 90 -14.69 -15.56 -27.92
C SER A 90 -13.60 -15.55 -26.85
N LYS A 91 -12.66 -16.51 -26.91
CA LYS A 91 -11.49 -16.56 -26.00
C LYS A 91 -10.63 -15.31 -26.15
N HIS A 92 -10.37 -14.87 -27.38
CA HIS A 92 -9.65 -13.63 -27.67
C HIS A 92 -10.35 -12.39 -27.12
N GLN A 93 -11.67 -12.25 -27.33
CA GLN A 93 -12.44 -11.13 -26.79
C GLN A 93 -12.43 -11.10 -25.25
N LYS A 94 -12.57 -12.26 -24.60
CA LYS A 94 -12.44 -12.36 -23.13
C LYS A 94 -11.05 -11.94 -22.65
N HIS A 95 -10.00 -12.33 -23.38
CA HIS A 95 -8.63 -11.96 -23.04
C HIS A 95 -8.38 -10.45 -23.18
N GLN A 96 -8.97 -9.78 -24.17
CA GLN A 96 -8.92 -8.31 -24.26
C GLN A 96 -9.56 -7.63 -23.05
N GLY A 97 -10.67 -8.18 -22.55
CA GLY A 97 -11.29 -7.70 -21.31
C GLY A 97 -10.38 -7.90 -20.09
N PHE A 98 -9.69 -9.03 -20.03
CA PHE A 98 -8.67 -9.30 -19.00
C PHE A 98 -7.50 -8.32 -19.07
N GLU A 99 -6.96 -8.03 -20.26
CA GLU A 99 -5.89 -7.05 -20.45
C GLU A 99 -6.32 -5.64 -20.01
N ALA A 100 -7.57 -5.25 -20.29
CA ALA A 100 -8.12 -3.98 -19.82
C ALA A 100 -8.26 -3.94 -18.28
N GLU A 101 -8.64 -5.05 -17.65
CA GLU A 101 -8.68 -5.17 -16.18
C GLU A 101 -7.29 -5.03 -15.57
N LEU A 102 -6.26 -5.65 -16.18
CA LEU A 102 -4.87 -5.47 -15.75
C LEU A 102 -4.47 -4.00 -15.84
N ALA A 103 -4.68 -3.36 -16.99
CA ALA A 103 -4.34 -1.95 -17.18
C ALA A 103 -5.00 -1.04 -16.12
N ALA A 104 -6.27 -1.29 -15.76
CA ALA A 104 -6.98 -0.54 -14.73
C ALA A 104 -6.43 -0.75 -13.31
N ASN A 105 -5.79 -1.89 -13.02
CA ASN A 105 -5.22 -2.19 -11.70
C ASN A 105 -3.74 -1.81 -11.57
N ALA A 106 -3.07 -1.43 -12.67
CA ALA A 106 -1.67 -1.03 -12.66
C ALA A 106 -1.42 0.14 -11.69
N ASP A 107 -2.29 1.15 -11.69
CA ASP A 107 -2.17 2.31 -10.81
C ASP A 107 -2.33 1.93 -9.33
N ARG A 108 -3.21 0.98 -9.01
CA ARG A 108 -3.41 0.47 -7.65
C ARG A 108 -2.15 -0.22 -7.13
N LEU A 109 -1.48 -1.02 -7.96
CA LEU A 109 -0.21 -1.63 -7.61
C LEU A 109 0.88 -0.58 -7.41
N GLN A 110 1.01 0.39 -8.31
CA GLN A 110 2.01 1.45 -8.21
C GLN A 110 1.83 2.28 -6.93
N ALA A 111 0.59 2.64 -6.57
CA ALA A 111 0.28 3.35 -5.33
C ALA A 111 0.66 2.52 -4.08
N LEU A 112 0.40 1.22 -4.11
CA LEU A 112 0.78 0.31 -3.03
C LEU A 112 2.30 0.22 -2.90
N LEU A 113 3.02 0.10 -4.01
CA LEU A 113 4.48 0.05 -4.02
C LEU A 113 5.09 1.35 -3.47
N ALA A 114 4.57 2.50 -3.89
CA ALA A 114 4.98 3.80 -3.38
C ALA A 114 4.71 3.95 -1.88
N THR A 115 3.57 3.45 -1.39
CA THR A 115 3.22 3.47 0.03
C THR A 115 4.19 2.64 0.87
N GLY A 116 4.51 1.43 0.42
CA GLY A 116 5.50 0.58 1.10
C GLY A 116 6.90 1.17 1.08
N GLN A 117 7.32 1.77 -0.03
CA GLN A 117 8.61 2.46 -0.10
C GLN A 117 8.66 3.65 0.87
N ALA A 118 7.59 4.44 0.95
CA ALA A 118 7.49 5.56 1.88
C ALA A 118 7.58 5.11 3.36
N LEU A 119 6.99 3.96 3.72
CA LEU A 119 7.11 3.38 5.05
C LEU A 119 8.56 3.07 5.42
N ILE A 120 9.34 2.53 4.47
CA ILE A 120 10.76 2.23 4.65
C ILE A 120 11.56 3.53 4.79
N ASP A 121 11.37 4.47 3.86
CA ASP A 121 12.15 5.71 3.80
C ASP A 121 11.94 6.59 5.04
N GLN A 122 10.70 6.61 5.55
CA GLN A 122 10.33 7.36 6.75
C GLN A 122 10.61 6.59 8.05
N LYS A 123 11.13 5.36 7.98
CA LYS A 123 11.36 4.47 9.13
C LYS A 123 10.09 4.22 9.97
N GLN A 124 8.93 4.21 9.31
CA GLN A 124 7.62 4.01 9.94
C GLN A 124 7.22 2.53 10.01
N CYS A 125 8.12 1.62 9.62
CA CYS A 125 7.97 0.18 9.71
C CYS A 125 9.07 -0.45 10.57
N ALA A 126 9.39 0.18 11.70
CA ALA A 126 10.46 -0.25 12.60
C ALA A 126 10.31 -1.73 13.01
N GLY A 127 11.32 -2.55 12.66
CA GLY A 127 11.35 -3.99 12.92
C GLY A 127 10.61 -4.84 11.89
N SER A 128 10.13 -4.24 10.79
CA SER A 128 9.47 -4.93 9.68
C SER A 128 9.97 -4.45 8.31
N GLU A 129 11.07 -3.70 8.26
CA GLU A 129 11.64 -3.12 7.04
C GLU A 129 11.94 -4.20 5.99
N ASP A 130 12.61 -5.28 6.39
CA ASP A 130 12.95 -6.39 5.50
C ASP A 130 11.69 -7.11 5.00
N ALA A 131 10.68 -7.26 5.85
CA ALA A 131 9.41 -7.88 5.48
C ALA A 131 8.63 -7.02 4.49
N VAL A 132 8.55 -5.70 4.72
CA VAL A 132 7.93 -4.76 3.78
C VAL A 132 8.67 -4.79 2.45
N LYS A 133 10.01 -4.71 2.47
CA LYS A 133 10.83 -4.74 1.26
C LYS A 133 10.64 -6.03 0.45
N ALA A 134 10.72 -7.19 1.10
CA ALA A 134 10.51 -8.48 0.45
C ALA A 134 9.11 -8.58 -0.17
N ARG A 135 8.11 -8.01 0.49
CA ARG A 135 6.73 -7.96 -0.01
C ARG A 135 6.60 -7.07 -1.25
N LEU A 136 7.27 -5.92 -1.29
CA LEU A 136 7.30 -5.05 -2.48
C LEU A 136 7.97 -5.74 -3.67
N GLU A 137 9.10 -6.40 -3.45
CA GLU A 137 9.82 -7.16 -4.47
C GLU A 137 8.96 -8.32 -5.02
N SER A 138 8.28 -9.04 -4.13
CA SER A 138 7.35 -10.12 -4.51
C SER A 138 6.17 -9.61 -5.35
N LEU A 139 5.52 -8.53 -4.92
CA LEU A 139 4.41 -7.91 -5.64
C LEU A 139 4.83 -7.43 -7.04
N ALA A 140 5.99 -6.77 -7.15
CA ALA A 140 6.52 -6.32 -8.43
C ALA A 140 6.85 -7.50 -9.37
N SER A 141 7.51 -8.53 -8.86
CA SER A 141 7.86 -9.73 -9.63
C SER A 141 6.63 -10.51 -10.12
N GLN A 142 5.62 -10.67 -9.26
CA GLN A 142 4.36 -11.31 -9.62
C GLN A 142 3.61 -10.51 -10.72
N TRP A 143 3.63 -9.18 -10.62
CA TRP A 143 3.05 -8.32 -11.64
C TRP A 143 3.77 -8.42 -12.99
N GLU A 144 5.09 -8.36 -13.01
CA GLU A 144 5.87 -8.53 -14.23
C GLU A 144 5.59 -9.88 -14.88
N THR A 145 5.54 -10.95 -14.07
CA THR A 145 5.20 -12.29 -14.54
C THR A 145 3.78 -12.34 -15.12
N LEU A 146 2.82 -11.70 -14.46
CA LEU A 146 1.43 -11.64 -14.91
C LEU A 146 1.29 -10.93 -16.26
N VAL A 147 1.95 -9.77 -16.41
CA VAL A 147 1.96 -9.01 -17.66
C VAL A 147 2.62 -9.83 -18.77
N ALA A 148 3.75 -10.49 -18.50
CA ALA A 148 4.42 -11.35 -19.46
C ALA A 148 3.54 -12.53 -19.90
N LYS A 149 2.89 -13.22 -18.97
CA LYS A 149 1.97 -14.33 -19.27
C LYS A 149 0.74 -13.87 -20.04
N SER A 150 0.19 -12.71 -19.70
CA SER A 150 -0.91 -12.10 -20.45
C SER A 150 -0.52 -11.81 -21.89
N ALA A 151 0.66 -11.24 -22.11
CA ALA A 151 1.19 -10.96 -23.45
C ALA A 151 1.42 -12.24 -24.26
N GLU A 152 2.05 -13.26 -23.64
CA GLU A 152 2.27 -14.58 -24.26
C GLU A 152 0.93 -15.20 -24.71
N LYS A 153 -0.08 -15.17 -23.85
CA LYS A 153 -1.43 -15.69 -24.16
C LYS A 153 -2.10 -14.90 -25.27
N SER A 154 -1.95 -13.58 -25.30
CA SER A 154 -2.45 -12.70 -26.37
C SER A 154 -1.89 -13.12 -27.73
N ASP A 155 -0.59 -13.38 -27.81
CA ASP A 155 0.07 -13.79 -29.04
C ASP A 155 -0.33 -15.21 -29.45
N LYS A 156 -0.43 -16.15 -28.50
CA LYS A 156 -0.90 -17.51 -28.76
C LYS A 156 -2.34 -17.57 -29.27
N LEU A 157 -3.22 -16.71 -28.74
CA LEU A 157 -4.61 -16.60 -29.23
C LEU A 157 -4.66 -16.05 -30.67
N LYS A 158 -3.79 -15.09 -31.02
CA LYS A 158 -3.68 -14.58 -32.39
C LYS A 158 -3.15 -15.66 -33.34
N GLU A 159 -2.13 -16.43 -32.93
CA GLU A 159 -1.61 -17.56 -33.70
C GLU A 159 -2.70 -18.61 -33.96
N ALA A 160 -3.41 -19.04 -32.92
CA ALA A 160 -4.50 -20.00 -33.03
C ALA A 160 -5.64 -19.51 -33.93
N SER A 161 -5.99 -18.22 -33.86
CA SER A 161 -6.99 -17.62 -34.74
C SER A 161 -6.56 -17.65 -36.20
N ARG A 162 -5.31 -17.31 -36.52
CA ARG A 162 -4.77 -17.38 -37.89
C ARG A 162 -4.78 -18.81 -38.42
N GLN A 163 -4.41 -19.78 -37.59
CA GLN A 163 -4.43 -21.21 -37.95
C GLN A 163 -5.87 -21.67 -38.27
N GLN A 164 -6.86 -21.25 -37.49
CA GLN A 164 -8.25 -21.60 -37.76
C GLN A 164 -8.73 -21.02 -39.10
N THR A 165 -8.41 -19.76 -39.40
CA THR A 165 -8.74 -19.13 -40.69
C THR A 165 -8.10 -19.86 -41.86
N TYR A 166 -6.82 -20.23 -41.74
CA TYR A 166 -6.13 -21.03 -42.76
C TYR A 166 -6.80 -22.39 -42.98
N ASN A 167 -7.07 -23.13 -41.90
CA ASN A 167 -7.72 -24.44 -41.99
C ASN A 167 -9.12 -24.38 -42.60
N ALA A 168 -9.88 -23.31 -42.36
CA ALA A 168 -11.17 -23.10 -43.01
C ALA A 168 -10.99 -22.88 -44.52
N GLY A 169 -10.08 -21.99 -44.92
CA GLY A 169 -9.79 -21.73 -46.34
C GLY A 169 -9.27 -22.96 -47.09
N VAL A 170 -8.48 -23.83 -46.46
CA VAL A 170 -8.05 -25.11 -47.07
C VAL A 170 -9.25 -26.03 -47.30
N LYS A 171 -10.14 -26.18 -46.30
CA LYS A 171 -11.37 -26.99 -46.46
C LYS A 171 -12.28 -26.49 -47.57
N ASP A 172 -12.31 -25.18 -47.80
CA ASP A 172 -13.11 -24.57 -48.87
C ASP A 172 -12.51 -24.85 -50.27
N ILE A 173 -11.24 -25.24 -50.36
CA ILE A 173 -10.54 -25.55 -51.62
C ILE A 173 -10.51 -27.06 -51.89
N GLU A 174 -10.46 -27.90 -50.86
CA GLU A 174 -10.39 -29.36 -50.95
C GLU A 174 -11.73 -30.06 -51.27
N PHE A 175 -12.59 -29.45 -52.10
CA PHE A 175 -13.81 -30.10 -52.63
C PHE A 175 -13.50 -31.41 -53.36
#